data_AF-A0A897N023-F1
#
_entry.id   AF-A0A897N023-F1
#
_cell.length_a   1.000
_cell.length_b   1.000
_cell.length_c   1.000
_cell.angle_alpha   90.00
_cell.angle_beta   90.00
_cell.angle_gamma   90.00
#
_symmetry.space_group_name_H-M   'P 1'
#
loop_
_entity.id
_entity.type
_entity.pdbx_description
1 polymer ?
#
loop_
_entity_poly.entity_id
_entity_poly.type
_entity_poly.pdbx_seq_one_letter_code
_entity_poly.pdbx_strand_id
1 'polypeptide(L)'
;MSERYGDERIVDWLAEHDYHPRSNKHGSASCMYLLDDMLAASEVFRDRAQNGEIVYAEDYTVGSGDSKWNVDLVVGPPGEEVQTEIGGDRPIVEAEPEEIWLAVDAKSVMTEHGKARRNRQRDINSFADIMHQHYPGAVTGGVLLINMADRFKSPLRDEGDVTNHDRIEELVAGTVDLFRDIERAQGEVSPNVDGVGCIVVEHTNMDDDHGTRLVTEPPAPQPGDIVYYEKFVEIILETLEERWLTGDRPDISSLVNADLRAELNAQIVELASVARKVGVGVEESEVSMDTIEDLREEISELSVVLEEIERQYH
;
A
#
# COMPACT_ATOMS: atom_id res chain seq x y z
N MET A 1 17.36 -26.52 -3.36
CA MET A 1 16.73 -25.97 -4.58
C MET A 1 16.59 -24.49 -4.26
N SER A 2 17.07 -23.56 -5.09
CA SER A 2 16.82 -22.14 -4.79
C SER A 2 15.30 -21.96 -4.78
N GLU A 3 14.77 -21.42 -3.70
CA GLU A 3 13.35 -21.07 -3.64
C GLU A 3 13.10 -20.01 -4.71
N ARG A 4 12.02 -20.19 -5.47
CA ARG A 4 11.60 -19.23 -6.49
C ARG A 4 10.86 -18.11 -5.78
N TYR A 5 11.37 -16.88 -5.92
CA TYR A 5 10.72 -15.70 -5.36
C TYR A 5 9.42 -15.35 -6.09
N GLY A 6 8.63 -14.46 -5.49
CA GLY A 6 7.33 -14.05 -5.99
C GLY A 6 7.36 -13.33 -7.33
N ASP A 7 8.47 -12.68 -7.68
CA ASP A 7 8.70 -12.09 -9.00
C ASP A 7 8.79 -13.14 -10.12
N GLU A 8 9.31 -14.33 -9.83
CA GLU A 8 9.24 -15.46 -10.76
C GLU A 8 7.85 -16.11 -10.77
N ARG A 9 7.19 -16.21 -9.62
CA ARG A 9 5.89 -16.87 -9.49
C ARG A 9 4.76 -16.07 -10.15
N ILE A 10 4.83 -14.74 -10.14
CA ILE A 10 3.84 -13.88 -10.83
C ILE A 10 3.89 -14.04 -12.35
N VAL A 11 5.03 -14.43 -12.93
CA VAL A 11 5.15 -14.72 -14.36
C VAL A 11 4.33 -15.96 -14.74
N ASP A 12 4.45 -17.03 -13.94
CA ASP A 12 3.65 -18.25 -14.16
C ASP A 12 2.16 -17.94 -14.01
N TRP A 13 1.82 -17.15 -12.98
CA TRP A 13 0.45 -16.74 -12.73
C TRP A 13 -0.16 -15.98 -13.92
N LEU A 14 0.59 -15.01 -14.49
CA LEU A 14 0.16 -14.24 -15.66
C LEU A 14 0.02 -15.11 -16.91
N ALA A 15 0.93 -16.08 -17.09
CA ALA A 15 0.86 -17.01 -18.22
C ALA A 15 -0.38 -17.92 -18.16
N GLU A 16 -0.87 -18.25 -16.97
CA GLU A 16 -2.06 -19.09 -16.79
C GLU A 16 -3.38 -18.29 -16.81
N HIS A 17 -3.38 -17.06 -16.32
CA HIS A 17 -4.61 -16.33 -16.02
C HIS A 17 -4.90 -15.11 -16.90
N ASP A 18 -3.94 -14.67 -17.72
CA ASP A 18 -3.95 -13.41 -18.47
C ASP A 18 -4.12 -12.18 -17.55
N TYR A 19 -3.66 -11.02 -18.00
CA TYR A 19 -3.85 -9.77 -17.25
C TYR A 19 -5.27 -9.19 -17.40
N HIS A 20 -5.84 -8.72 -16.27
CA HIS A 20 -7.10 -7.98 -16.26
C HIS A 20 -7.10 -6.79 -15.27
N PRO A 21 -7.19 -5.52 -15.75
CA PRO A 21 -7.02 -4.32 -14.92
C PRO A 21 -8.14 -4.05 -13.91
N ARG A 22 -9.28 -4.74 -14.00
CA ARG A 22 -10.37 -4.64 -13.01
C ARG A 22 -10.48 -5.87 -12.10
N SER A 23 -9.49 -6.76 -12.15
CA SER A 23 -9.44 -7.92 -11.26
C SER A 23 -8.44 -7.63 -10.15
N ASN A 24 -8.82 -7.87 -8.91
CA ASN A 24 -7.91 -7.82 -7.76
C ASN A 24 -6.97 -9.04 -7.71
N LYS A 25 -7.22 -10.09 -8.51
CA LYS A 25 -6.46 -11.35 -8.47
C LYS A 25 -4.96 -11.19 -8.71
N HIS A 26 -4.54 -10.22 -9.52
CA HIS A 26 -3.12 -9.93 -9.78
C HIS A 26 -2.43 -9.37 -8.53
N GLY A 27 -3.12 -8.46 -7.84
CA GLY A 27 -2.64 -7.85 -6.60
C GLY A 27 -2.56 -8.89 -5.50
N SER A 28 -3.66 -9.62 -5.29
CA SER A 28 -3.74 -10.78 -4.40
C SER A 28 -2.61 -11.79 -4.66
N ALA A 29 -2.41 -12.25 -5.90
CA ALA A 29 -1.32 -13.18 -6.22
C ALA A 29 0.05 -12.61 -5.84
N SER A 30 0.32 -11.36 -6.18
CA SER A 30 1.60 -10.69 -5.85
C SER A 30 1.82 -10.57 -4.35
N CYS A 31 0.79 -10.20 -3.59
CA CYS A 31 0.84 -10.10 -2.14
C CYS A 31 1.00 -11.46 -1.45
N MET A 32 0.29 -12.49 -1.93
CA MET A 32 0.42 -13.84 -1.38
C MET A 32 1.80 -14.45 -1.66
N TYR A 33 2.41 -14.14 -2.81
CA TYR A 33 3.78 -14.53 -3.07
C TYR A 33 4.78 -13.80 -2.17
N LEU A 34 4.60 -12.49 -1.96
CA LEU A 34 5.39 -11.75 -0.97
C LEU A 34 5.29 -12.39 0.42
N LEU A 35 4.07 -12.73 0.87
CA LEU A 35 3.85 -13.36 2.17
C LEU A 35 4.58 -14.72 2.28
N ASP A 36 4.57 -15.52 1.22
CA ASP A 36 5.35 -16.77 1.18
C ASP A 36 6.85 -16.52 1.28
N ASP A 37 7.37 -15.54 0.55
CA ASP A 37 8.79 -15.22 0.57
C ASP A 37 9.21 -14.70 1.95
N MET A 38 8.34 -13.95 2.62
CA MET A 38 8.54 -13.52 4.00
C MET A 38 8.62 -14.72 4.97
N LEU A 39 7.68 -15.67 4.85
CA LEU A 39 7.68 -16.91 5.64
C LEU A 39 8.90 -17.78 5.34
N ALA A 40 9.42 -17.77 4.11
CA ALA A 40 10.60 -18.51 3.70
C ALA A 40 11.90 -17.86 4.22
N ALA A 41 12.00 -16.54 4.13
CA ALA A 41 13.21 -15.80 4.45
C ALA A 41 13.43 -15.56 5.95
N SER A 42 12.37 -15.51 6.77
CA SER A 42 12.50 -15.23 8.21
C SER A 42 11.98 -16.36 9.10
N GLU A 43 12.86 -16.90 9.94
CA GLU A 43 12.49 -17.84 11.00
C GLU A 43 11.61 -17.17 12.07
N VAL A 44 11.89 -15.90 12.41
CA VAL A 44 11.10 -15.16 13.40
C VAL A 44 9.68 -14.96 12.92
N PHE A 45 9.50 -14.46 11.70
CA PHE A 45 8.18 -14.24 11.11
C PHE A 45 7.39 -15.56 11.02
N ARG A 46 8.05 -16.62 10.56
CA ARG A 46 7.46 -17.97 10.48
C ARG A 46 7.07 -18.53 11.84
N ASP A 47 7.91 -18.42 12.85
CA ASP A 47 7.63 -18.95 14.20
C ASP A 47 6.44 -18.22 14.83
N ARG A 48 6.39 -16.89 14.69
CA ARG A 48 5.25 -16.07 15.17
C ARG A 48 3.95 -16.49 14.47
N ALA A 49 4.00 -16.70 13.15
CA ALA A 49 2.85 -17.16 12.39
C ALA A 49 2.39 -18.57 12.80
N GLN A 50 3.34 -19.50 12.99
CA GLN A 50 3.06 -20.88 13.43
C GLN A 50 2.50 -20.98 14.84
N ASN A 51 2.83 -20.02 15.70
CA ASN A 51 2.28 -19.92 17.05
C ASN A 51 0.94 -19.19 17.11
N GLY A 52 0.43 -18.69 15.97
CA GLY A 52 -0.82 -17.92 15.90
C GLY A 52 -0.69 -16.53 16.50
N GLU A 53 0.54 -16.00 16.61
CA GLU A 53 0.80 -14.66 17.14
C GLU A 53 0.62 -13.57 16.08
N ILE A 54 0.63 -13.95 14.80
CA ILE A 54 0.30 -13.07 13.68
C ILE A 54 -0.63 -13.78 12.69
N VAL A 55 -1.52 -12.99 12.08
CA VAL A 55 -2.47 -13.39 11.04
C VAL A 55 -2.40 -12.41 9.88
N TYR A 56 -2.94 -12.79 8.73
CA TYR A 56 -3.06 -11.91 7.58
C TYR A 56 -4.51 -11.75 7.13
N ALA A 57 -4.80 -10.66 6.42
CA ALA A 57 -6.06 -10.49 5.69
C ALA A 57 -5.79 -9.83 4.33
N GLU A 58 -6.53 -10.25 3.30
CA GLU A 58 -6.54 -9.61 1.98
C GLU A 58 -7.74 -8.64 1.87
N ASP A 59 -7.66 -7.71 0.91
CA ASP A 59 -8.74 -6.73 0.60
C ASP A 59 -9.24 -5.96 1.85
N TYR A 60 -8.34 -5.65 2.79
CA TYR A 60 -8.67 -4.99 4.07
C TYR A 60 -9.04 -3.52 3.87
N THR A 61 -10.11 -3.05 4.51
CA THR A 61 -10.55 -1.66 4.39
C THR A 61 -10.11 -0.85 5.61
N VAL A 62 -9.29 0.18 5.35
CA VAL A 62 -8.88 1.18 6.35
C VAL A 62 -9.71 2.46 6.17
N GLY A 63 -10.00 3.13 7.27
CA GLY A 63 -10.66 4.44 7.25
C GLY A 63 -12.13 4.41 6.83
N SER A 64 -12.69 5.60 6.67
CA SER A 64 -14.08 5.80 6.26
C SER A 64 -14.23 7.10 5.46
N GLY A 65 -15.33 7.26 4.72
CA GLY A 65 -15.52 8.48 3.91
C GLY A 65 -14.39 8.67 2.90
N ASP A 66 -13.78 9.86 2.91
CA ASP A 66 -12.71 10.25 2.00
C ASP A 66 -11.33 9.67 2.37
N SER A 67 -11.12 9.21 3.62
CA SER A 67 -9.90 8.48 4.03
C SER A 67 -9.99 6.97 3.81
N LYS A 68 -11.07 6.49 3.19
CA LYS A 68 -11.28 5.06 2.95
C LYS A 68 -10.29 4.53 1.91
N TRP A 69 -9.49 3.54 2.30
CA TRP A 69 -8.58 2.82 1.41
C TRP A 69 -8.81 1.31 1.49
N ASN A 70 -8.63 0.62 0.37
CA ASN A 70 -8.65 -0.85 0.32
C ASN A 70 -7.22 -1.35 0.08
N VAL A 71 -6.69 -2.08 1.06
CA VAL A 71 -5.32 -2.56 1.12
C VAL A 71 -5.30 -4.02 0.66
N ASP A 72 -4.41 -4.36 -0.27
CA ASP A 72 -4.36 -5.71 -0.83
C ASP A 72 -3.93 -6.77 0.20
N LEU A 73 -3.01 -6.44 1.12
CA LEU A 73 -2.56 -7.33 2.19
C LEU A 73 -2.26 -6.56 3.47
N VAL A 74 -2.74 -7.08 4.60
CA VAL A 74 -2.34 -6.65 5.94
C VAL A 74 -1.90 -7.82 6.80
N VAL A 75 -0.98 -7.58 7.75
CA VAL A 75 -0.53 -8.54 8.76
C VAL A 75 -0.45 -7.88 10.12
N GLY A 76 -0.82 -8.60 11.17
CA GLY A 76 -0.74 -8.15 12.56
C GLY A 76 -1.20 -9.22 13.55
N PRO A 77 -1.27 -8.90 14.85
CA PRO A 77 -1.75 -9.82 15.86
C PRO A 77 -3.24 -10.10 15.64
N PRO A 78 -3.73 -11.31 15.95
CA PRO A 78 -5.13 -11.65 15.73
C PRO A 78 -6.05 -10.93 16.72
N GLY A 79 -7.22 -10.45 16.24
CA GLY A 79 -8.25 -9.85 17.10
C GLY A 79 -8.96 -10.84 18.03
N GLU A 80 -8.95 -12.12 17.68
CA GLU A 80 -9.51 -13.22 18.48
C GLU A 80 -8.52 -14.38 18.54
N GLU A 81 -8.60 -15.23 19.57
CA GLU A 81 -7.74 -16.43 19.63
C GLU A 81 -7.89 -17.28 18.35
N VAL A 82 -6.76 -17.55 17.69
CA VAL A 82 -6.74 -18.39 16.49
C VAL A 82 -7.04 -19.84 16.89
N GLN A 83 -8.27 -20.28 16.63
CA GLN A 83 -8.73 -21.65 16.91
C GLN A 83 -8.46 -22.64 15.78
N THR A 84 -8.04 -22.14 14.61
CA THR A 84 -7.74 -22.97 13.44
C THR A 84 -6.39 -23.66 13.61
N GLU A 85 -6.32 -24.96 13.30
CA GLU A 85 -5.02 -25.65 13.23
C GLU A 85 -4.13 -24.98 12.20
N ILE A 86 -3.00 -24.43 12.65
CA ILE A 86 -2.01 -23.81 11.78
C ILE A 86 -1.27 -24.95 11.07
N GLY A 87 -1.57 -25.15 9.79
CA GLY A 87 -1.02 -26.21 8.97
C GLY A 87 -1.35 -26.04 7.49
N GLY A 88 -0.59 -26.71 6.62
CA GLY A 88 -0.70 -26.59 5.16
C GLY A 88 0.58 -26.02 4.54
N ASP A 89 0.49 -25.65 3.26
CA ASP A 89 1.65 -25.14 2.49
C ASP A 89 2.09 -23.74 2.95
N ARG A 90 1.19 -22.96 3.57
CA ARG A 90 1.45 -21.62 4.11
C ARG A 90 1.13 -21.59 5.62
N PRO A 91 2.15 -21.51 6.50
CA PRO A 91 1.95 -21.61 7.96
C PRO A 91 1.58 -20.27 8.61
N ILE A 92 0.60 -19.55 8.06
CA ILE A 92 -0.02 -18.36 8.64
C ILE A 92 -1.52 -18.40 8.35
N VAL A 93 -2.35 -17.96 9.31
CA VAL A 93 -3.82 -18.02 9.20
C VAL A 93 -4.37 -16.72 8.63
N GLU A 94 -5.35 -16.85 7.74
CA GLU A 94 -6.18 -15.74 7.29
C GLU A 94 -7.23 -15.40 8.37
N ALA A 95 -7.13 -14.22 8.97
CA ALA A 95 -8.07 -13.69 9.95
C ALA A 95 -7.90 -12.17 10.08
N GLU A 96 -8.90 -11.48 10.64
CA GLU A 96 -8.83 -10.05 10.87
C GLU A 96 -7.82 -9.71 11.97
N PRO A 97 -6.78 -8.90 11.69
CA PRO A 97 -5.85 -8.44 12.71
C PRO A 97 -6.48 -7.44 13.69
N GLU A 98 -6.09 -7.48 14.96
CA GLU A 98 -6.46 -6.48 15.98
C GLU A 98 -5.82 -5.11 15.68
N GLU A 99 -4.57 -5.15 15.22
CA GLU A 99 -3.74 -4.01 14.88
C GLU A 99 -3.03 -4.32 13.57
N ILE A 100 -2.75 -3.29 12.76
CA ILE A 100 -2.03 -3.46 11.50
C ILE A 100 -0.55 -3.15 11.73
N TRP A 101 0.30 -4.18 11.64
CA TRP A 101 1.76 -4.04 11.75
C TRP A 101 2.45 -3.94 10.39
N LEU A 102 1.88 -4.58 9.38
CA LEU A 102 2.31 -4.49 7.98
C LEU A 102 1.10 -4.28 7.08
N ALA A 103 1.23 -3.40 6.11
CA ALA A 103 0.29 -3.19 5.03
C ALA A 103 1.03 -3.14 3.68
N VAL A 104 0.53 -3.83 2.67
CA VAL A 104 1.11 -3.86 1.33
C VAL A 104 0.04 -3.64 0.28
N ASP A 105 0.34 -2.76 -0.66
CA ASP A 105 -0.53 -2.44 -1.79
C ASP A 105 0.16 -2.84 -3.10
N ALA A 106 -0.50 -3.67 -3.90
CA ALA A 106 -0.01 -4.15 -5.17
C ALA A 106 -0.61 -3.33 -6.31
N LYS A 107 0.25 -3.00 -7.28
CA LYS A 107 -0.10 -2.14 -8.40
C LYS A 107 0.58 -2.61 -9.67
N SER A 108 0.03 -2.17 -10.81
CA SER A 108 0.56 -2.55 -12.11
C SER A 108 0.61 -1.38 -13.10
N VAL A 109 1.57 -1.46 -14.02
CA VAL A 109 1.75 -0.59 -15.17
C VAL A 109 1.87 -1.48 -16.42
N MET A 110 0.71 -1.90 -16.95
CA MET A 110 0.66 -2.82 -18.09
C MET A 110 0.56 -2.12 -19.46
N THR A 111 -0.05 -0.94 -19.48
CA THR A 111 -0.29 -0.11 -20.68
C THR A 111 -0.36 1.37 -20.26
N GLU A 112 -0.31 2.28 -21.23
CA GLU A 112 -0.40 3.74 -21.00
C GLU A 112 0.63 4.24 -19.97
N HIS A 113 1.85 3.68 -20.01
CA HIS A 113 2.90 3.85 -19.00
C HIS A 113 3.14 5.30 -18.58
N GLY A 114 3.12 6.23 -19.55
CA GLY A 114 3.33 7.66 -19.28
C GLY A 114 2.36 8.26 -18.26
N LYS A 115 1.08 7.84 -18.29
CA LYS A 115 0.05 8.25 -17.32
C LYS A 115 0.05 7.32 -16.11
N ALA A 116 0.07 6.00 -16.35
CA ALA A 116 -0.07 4.99 -15.32
C ALA A 116 1.01 5.11 -14.23
N ARG A 117 2.29 5.30 -14.59
CA ARG A 117 3.38 5.37 -13.60
C ARG A 117 3.22 6.48 -12.55
N ARG A 118 2.77 7.67 -12.97
CA ARG A 118 2.54 8.79 -12.03
C ARG A 118 1.30 8.60 -11.18
N ASN A 119 0.28 7.95 -11.74
CA ASN A 119 -0.90 7.59 -10.97
C ASN A 119 -0.54 6.56 -9.90
N ARG A 120 0.21 5.50 -10.26
CA ARG A 120 0.67 4.49 -9.30
C ARG A 120 1.57 5.07 -8.21
N GLN A 121 2.45 6.02 -8.54
CA GLN A 121 3.24 6.72 -7.52
C GLN A 121 2.35 7.49 -6.54
N ARG A 122 1.36 8.24 -7.04
CA ARG A 122 0.40 8.95 -6.18
C ARG A 122 -0.38 7.95 -5.32
N ASP A 123 -0.83 6.85 -5.90
CA ASP A 123 -1.61 5.84 -5.20
C ASP A 123 -0.80 5.23 -4.04
N ILE A 124 0.48 4.86 -4.27
CA ILE A 124 1.36 4.33 -3.22
C ILE A 124 1.64 5.35 -2.11
N ASN A 125 1.86 6.62 -2.46
CA ASN A 125 2.10 7.66 -1.45
C ASN A 125 0.83 7.95 -0.63
N SER A 126 -0.33 8.02 -1.28
CA SER A 126 -1.62 8.21 -0.59
C SER A 126 -1.97 7.01 0.28
N PHE A 127 -1.66 5.79 -0.17
CA PHE A 127 -1.77 4.58 0.62
C PHE A 127 -0.95 4.68 1.92
N ALA A 128 0.34 5.00 1.83
CA ALA A 128 1.20 5.12 3.00
C ALA A 128 0.70 6.18 3.98
N ASP A 129 0.35 7.37 3.46
CA ASP A 129 -0.21 8.46 4.26
C ASP A 129 -1.48 8.05 5.03
N ILE A 130 -2.46 7.45 4.35
CA ILE A 130 -3.69 6.96 4.98
C ILE A 130 -3.38 5.86 6.01
N MET A 131 -2.48 4.93 5.67
CA MET A 131 -2.10 3.88 6.61
C MET A 131 -1.48 4.44 7.88
N HIS A 132 -0.61 5.44 7.77
CA HIS A 132 0.06 6.03 8.93
C HIS A 132 -0.83 6.97 9.74
N GLN A 133 -1.86 7.56 9.13
CA GLN A 133 -2.90 8.29 9.87
C GLN A 133 -3.72 7.35 10.78
N HIS A 134 -4.02 6.14 10.31
CA HIS A 134 -4.81 5.17 11.08
C HIS A 134 -3.98 4.22 11.95
N TYR A 135 -2.79 3.86 11.49
CA TYR A 135 -1.85 2.92 12.11
C TYR A 135 -0.43 3.46 11.99
N PRO A 136 -0.04 4.44 12.83
CA PRO A 136 1.23 5.15 12.67
C PRO A 136 2.46 4.23 12.70
N GLY A 137 2.43 3.15 13.48
CA GLY A 137 3.54 2.20 13.53
C GLY A 137 3.59 1.19 12.38
N ALA A 138 2.61 1.18 11.48
CA ALA A 138 2.54 0.19 10.40
C ALA A 138 3.73 0.30 9.45
N VAL A 139 4.32 -0.85 9.12
CA VAL A 139 5.24 -0.97 8.00
C VAL A 139 4.42 -0.95 6.72
N THR A 140 4.79 -0.13 5.75
CA THR A 140 4.06 0.03 4.49
C THR A 140 4.92 -0.35 3.29
N GLY A 141 4.36 -1.15 2.39
CA GLY A 141 5.05 -1.65 1.21
C GLY A 141 4.24 -1.48 -0.08
N GLY A 142 4.93 -1.34 -1.21
CA GLY A 142 4.32 -1.39 -2.53
C GLY A 142 4.93 -2.48 -3.42
N VAL A 143 4.11 -3.30 -4.08
CA VAL A 143 4.60 -4.23 -5.13
C VAL A 143 4.13 -3.74 -6.49
N LEU A 144 5.07 -3.46 -7.39
CA LEU A 144 4.77 -2.90 -8.70
C LEU A 144 5.14 -3.85 -9.83
N LEU A 145 4.12 -4.34 -10.55
CA LEU A 145 4.28 -5.12 -11.77
C LEU A 145 4.33 -4.20 -13.00
N ILE A 146 5.42 -4.21 -13.74
CA ILE A 146 5.66 -3.32 -14.89
C ILE A 146 5.82 -4.17 -16.15
N ASN A 147 4.97 -3.93 -17.14
CA ASN A 147 5.09 -4.60 -18.43
C ASN A 147 6.10 -3.89 -19.33
N MET A 148 6.96 -4.66 -20.00
CA MET A 148 7.95 -4.19 -20.98
C MET A 148 7.67 -4.71 -22.39
N ALA A 149 6.60 -5.47 -22.61
CA ALA A 149 6.23 -5.91 -23.95
C ALA A 149 5.98 -4.69 -24.87
N ASP A 150 6.53 -4.76 -26.08
CA ASP A 150 6.34 -3.76 -27.13
C ASP A 150 4.88 -3.67 -27.61
N ARG A 151 4.11 -4.73 -27.36
CA ARG A 151 2.70 -4.86 -27.72
C ARG A 151 1.90 -5.44 -26.56
N PHE A 152 0.68 -4.93 -26.39
CA PHE A 152 -0.20 -5.38 -25.32
C PHE A 152 -1.68 -5.33 -25.73
N LYS A 153 -2.40 -6.44 -25.55
CA LYS A 153 -3.85 -6.49 -25.76
C LYS A 153 -4.59 -6.24 -24.44
N SER A 154 -5.12 -5.03 -24.25
CA SER A 154 -5.95 -4.74 -23.08
C SER A 154 -7.29 -5.47 -23.17
N PRO A 155 -7.73 -6.18 -22.12
CA PRO A 155 -9.02 -6.89 -22.14
C PRO A 155 -10.23 -5.94 -22.09
N LEU A 156 -10.01 -4.65 -21.85
CA LEU A 156 -11.06 -3.63 -21.86
C LEU A 156 -11.30 -3.02 -23.24
N ARG A 157 -10.47 -3.36 -24.24
CA ARG A 157 -10.57 -2.83 -25.60
C ARG A 157 -11.21 -3.86 -26.54
N ASP A 158 -11.68 -3.37 -27.69
CA ASP A 158 -12.31 -4.21 -28.70
C ASP A 158 -11.35 -5.27 -29.24
N GLU A 159 -11.92 -6.37 -29.73
CA GLU A 159 -11.16 -7.47 -30.33
C GLU A 159 -10.33 -6.96 -31.52
N GLY A 160 -9.00 -7.03 -31.39
CA GLY A 160 -8.04 -6.56 -32.40
C GLY A 160 -7.38 -5.21 -32.09
N ASP A 161 -7.82 -4.49 -31.05
CA ASP A 161 -7.16 -3.25 -30.60
C ASP A 161 -5.97 -3.59 -29.68
N VAL A 162 -4.79 -3.68 -30.31
CA VAL A 162 -3.51 -3.94 -29.64
C VAL A 162 -2.75 -2.63 -29.48
N THR A 163 -2.41 -2.29 -28.25
CA THR A 163 -1.52 -1.16 -27.96
C THR A 163 -0.11 -1.50 -28.45
N ASN A 164 0.52 -0.58 -29.18
CA ASN A 164 1.96 -0.62 -29.44
C ASN A 164 2.63 0.40 -28.51
N HIS A 165 3.61 -0.05 -27.75
CA HIS A 165 4.35 0.77 -26.80
C HIS A 165 5.62 1.32 -27.46
N ASP A 166 5.55 2.57 -27.93
CA ASP A 166 6.74 3.25 -28.44
C ASP A 166 7.72 3.55 -27.30
N ARG A 167 9.01 3.22 -27.50
CA ARG A 167 10.10 3.47 -26.53
C ARG A 167 9.83 2.84 -25.16
N ILE A 168 9.33 1.60 -25.16
CA ILE A 168 8.96 0.89 -23.93
C ILE A 168 10.14 0.76 -22.96
N GLU A 169 11.36 0.51 -23.45
CA GLU A 169 12.55 0.42 -22.59
C GLU A 169 12.80 1.73 -21.81
N GLU A 170 12.70 2.89 -22.47
CA GLU A 170 12.84 4.21 -21.84
C GLU A 170 11.71 4.48 -20.83
N LEU A 171 10.48 4.05 -21.14
CA LEU A 171 9.32 4.24 -20.27
C LEU A 171 9.40 3.37 -19.01
N VAL A 172 9.86 2.12 -19.15
CA VAL A 172 10.10 1.20 -18.03
C VAL A 172 11.25 1.71 -17.19
N ALA A 173 12.38 2.11 -17.78
CA ALA A 173 13.51 2.72 -17.07
C ALA A 173 13.06 3.92 -16.22
N GLY A 174 12.36 4.88 -16.85
CA GLY A 174 11.85 6.04 -16.12
C GLY A 174 10.71 5.72 -15.13
N THR A 175 10.11 4.52 -15.17
CA THR A 175 9.17 4.05 -14.15
C THR A 175 9.94 3.46 -12.96
N VAL A 176 10.93 2.61 -13.22
CA VAL A 176 11.81 2.06 -12.18
C VAL A 176 12.52 3.19 -11.43
N ASP A 177 13.07 4.18 -12.15
CA ASP A 177 13.71 5.36 -11.55
C ASP A 177 12.72 6.14 -10.66
N LEU A 178 11.48 6.33 -11.11
CA LEU A 178 10.44 7.04 -10.36
C LEU A 178 10.19 6.41 -8.98
N PHE A 179 10.16 5.08 -8.91
CA PHE A 179 9.95 4.34 -7.67
C PHE A 179 11.24 4.14 -6.86
N ARG A 180 12.41 4.20 -7.52
CA ARG A 180 13.71 4.22 -6.83
C ARG A 180 13.88 5.50 -6.02
N ASP A 181 13.41 6.63 -6.57
CA ASP A 181 13.62 7.98 -6.01
C ASP A 181 12.54 8.44 -5.02
N ILE A 182 11.57 7.60 -4.66
CA ILE A 182 10.56 7.99 -3.66
C ILE A 182 11.20 8.20 -2.29
N GLU A 183 10.69 9.17 -1.54
CA GLU A 183 11.04 9.35 -0.14
C GLU A 183 10.57 8.13 0.66
N ARG A 184 11.44 7.64 1.55
CA ARG A 184 11.18 6.45 2.36
C ARG A 184 11.27 6.77 3.83
N ALA A 185 10.58 5.96 4.63
CA ALA A 185 10.62 6.05 6.09
C ALA A 185 12.01 5.77 6.69
N GLN A 186 12.87 5.00 5.99
CA GLN A 186 14.22 4.66 6.45
C GLN A 186 14.26 4.02 7.86
N GLY A 187 13.21 3.26 8.21
CA GLY A 187 13.07 2.61 9.52
C GLY A 187 12.37 3.48 10.57
N GLU A 188 12.28 4.80 10.37
CA GLU A 188 11.54 5.71 11.26
C GLU A 188 10.03 5.62 11.02
N VAL A 189 9.23 5.99 12.02
CA VAL A 189 7.79 6.18 11.79
C VAL A 189 7.59 7.51 11.05
N SER A 190 7.17 7.44 9.80
CA SER A 190 6.92 8.61 8.94
C SER A 190 5.79 8.30 7.95
N PRO A 191 5.13 9.30 7.34
CA PRO A 191 4.06 9.10 6.34
C PRO A 191 4.55 8.56 4.99
N ASN A 192 5.80 8.07 4.94
CA ASN A 192 6.45 7.63 3.71
C ASN A 192 6.46 6.11 3.70
N VAL A 193 6.45 5.52 2.51
CA VAL A 193 6.53 4.07 2.36
C VAL A 193 7.87 3.53 2.87
N ASP A 194 7.88 2.36 3.48
CA ASP A 194 9.12 1.70 3.93
C ASP A 194 9.88 1.08 2.73
N GLY A 195 9.16 0.34 1.88
CA GLY A 195 9.76 -0.36 0.74
C GLY A 195 8.86 -0.38 -0.50
N VAL A 196 9.46 -0.41 -1.69
CA VAL A 196 8.72 -0.72 -2.93
C VAL A 196 9.54 -1.70 -3.78
N GLY A 197 8.94 -2.82 -4.17
CA GLY A 197 9.52 -3.78 -5.12
C GLY A 197 8.99 -3.54 -6.54
N CYS A 198 9.88 -3.53 -7.53
CA CYS A 198 9.52 -3.43 -8.94
C CYS A 198 9.84 -4.75 -9.66
N ILE A 199 8.82 -5.33 -10.30
CA ILE A 199 8.92 -6.57 -11.07
C ILE A 199 8.67 -6.21 -12.53
N VAL A 200 9.63 -6.47 -13.41
CA VAL A 200 9.50 -6.18 -14.84
C VAL A 200 9.23 -7.48 -15.59
N VAL A 201 8.13 -7.52 -16.34
CA VAL A 201 7.74 -8.67 -17.15
C VAL A 201 7.59 -8.28 -18.60
N GLU A 202 7.80 -9.21 -19.51
CA GLU A 202 7.21 -9.11 -20.84
C GLU A 202 5.98 -10.00 -20.88
N HIS A 203 4.83 -9.36 -21.09
CA HIS A 203 3.54 -10.03 -21.17
C HIS A 203 2.67 -9.31 -22.21
N THR A 204 2.33 -10.02 -23.29
CA THR A 204 1.57 -9.45 -24.41
C THR A 204 0.05 -9.47 -24.17
N ASN A 205 -0.42 -10.34 -23.26
CA ASN A 205 -1.84 -10.64 -23.03
C ASN A 205 -2.54 -11.13 -24.32
N MET A 206 -1.77 -11.81 -25.18
CA MET A 206 -2.20 -12.37 -26.46
C MET A 206 -1.86 -13.86 -26.47
N ASP A 207 -2.67 -14.65 -27.17
CA ASP A 207 -2.34 -16.04 -27.53
C ASP A 207 -1.33 -16.02 -28.70
N ASP A 208 -0.08 -15.68 -28.37
CA ASP A 208 1.05 -15.61 -29.29
C ASP A 208 2.25 -16.43 -28.78
N ASP A 209 3.23 -16.66 -29.66
CA ASP A 209 4.42 -17.45 -29.33
C ASP A 209 5.41 -16.71 -28.39
N HIS A 210 5.10 -15.49 -27.93
CA HIS A 210 6.04 -14.67 -27.14
C HIS A 210 6.00 -15.06 -25.65
N GLY A 211 4.87 -15.59 -25.17
CA GLY A 211 4.68 -16.05 -23.79
C GLY A 211 4.84 -14.93 -22.75
N THR A 212 4.81 -15.31 -21.47
CA THR A 212 5.11 -14.40 -20.36
C THR A 212 6.52 -14.72 -19.86
N ARG A 213 7.35 -13.70 -19.66
CA ARG A 213 8.69 -13.88 -19.09
C ARG A 213 9.06 -12.78 -18.08
N LEU A 214 9.89 -13.15 -17.12
CA LEU A 214 10.58 -12.19 -16.26
C LEU A 214 11.67 -11.48 -17.08
N VAL A 215 11.80 -10.17 -16.88
CA VAL A 215 12.92 -9.38 -17.39
C VAL A 215 13.87 -9.12 -16.23
N THR A 216 15.08 -9.69 -16.32
CA THR A 216 16.11 -9.55 -15.28
C THR A 216 17.26 -8.62 -15.69
N GLU A 217 17.35 -8.26 -16.96
CA GLU A 217 18.33 -7.29 -17.48
C GLU A 217 17.78 -5.86 -17.39
N PRO A 218 18.64 -4.82 -17.39
CA PRO A 218 18.18 -3.44 -17.47
C PRO A 218 17.20 -3.25 -18.63
N PRO A 219 16.09 -2.51 -18.44
CA PRO A 219 15.83 -1.56 -17.36
C PRO A 219 15.23 -2.15 -16.07
N ALA A 220 15.11 -3.48 -15.94
CA ALA A 220 14.68 -4.09 -14.68
C ALA A 220 15.64 -3.77 -13.53
N PRO A 221 15.14 -3.64 -12.28
CA PRO A 221 16.00 -3.48 -11.12
C PRO A 221 17.06 -4.57 -11.04
N GLN A 222 18.29 -4.19 -10.71
CA GLN A 222 19.40 -5.13 -10.57
C GLN A 222 19.63 -5.48 -9.09
N PRO A 223 20.23 -6.65 -8.77
CA PRO A 223 20.60 -6.98 -7.40
C PRO A 223 21.40 -5.84 -6.73
N GLY A 224 20.93 -5.41 -5.56
CA GLY A 224 21.46 -4.25 -4.83
C GLY A 224 20.69 -2.95 -5.05
N ASP A 225 19.81 -2.86 -6.05
CA ASP A 225 18.85 -1.76 -6.16
C ASP A 225 17.82 -1.84 -5.02
N ILE A 226 17.48 -0.70 -4.42
CA ILE A 226 16.48 -0.62 -3.35
C ILE A 226 15.07 -1.04 -3.79
N VAL A 227 14.82 -1.05 -5.10
CA VAL A 227 13.55 -1.51 -5.71
C VAL A 227 13.63 -2.90 -6.33
N TYR A 228 14.75 -3.61 -6.18
CA TYR A 228 14.86 -5.02 -6.55
C TYR A 228 13.97 -5.85 -5.63
N TYR A 229 13.22 -6.81 -6.20
CA TYR A 229 12.16 -7.51 -5.46
C TYR A 229 12.68 -8.20 -4.19
N GLU A 230 13.75 -8.99 -4.28
CA GLU A 230 14.33 -9.64 -3.09
C GLU A 230 14.80 -8.61 -2.06
N LYS A 231 15.39 -7.49 -2.51
CA LYS A 231 15.82 -6.42 -1.60
C LYS A 231 14.64 -5.75 -0.92
N PHE A 232 13.51 -5.61 -1.61
CA PHE A 232 12.25 -5.15 -1.04
C PHE A 232 11.72 -6.11 0.03
N VAL A 233 11.75 -7.44 -0.21
CA VAL A 233 11.37 -8.44 0.80
C VAL A 233 12.23 -8.28 2.06
N GLU A 234 13.56 -8.17 1.89
CA GLU A 234 14.49 -7.92 3.00
C GLU A 234 14.12 -6.65 3.80
N ILE A 235 13.90 -5.52 3.11
CA ILE A 235 13.58 -4.24 3.78
C ILE A 235 12.29 -4.35 4.59
N ILE A 236 11.24 -4.96 4.03
CA ILE A 236 9.95 -5.10 4.71
C ILE A 236 10.08 -6.01 5.93
N LEU A 237 10.76 -7.14 5.80
CA LEU A 237 11.01 -8.06 6.92
C LEU A 237 11.83 -7.42 8.01
N GLU A 238 12.99 -6.83 7.69
CA GLU A 238 13.88 -6.18 8.65
C GLU A 238 13.12 -5.11 9.43
N THR A 239 12.36 -4.27 8.73
CA THR A 239 11.59 -3.18 9.36
C THR A 239 10.46 -3.73 10.25
N LEU A 240 9.74 -4.77 9.80
CA LEU A 240 8.67 -5.40 10.58
C LEU A 240 9.22 -6.09 11.82
N GLU A 241 10.33 -6.81 11.69
CA GLU A 241 10.97 -7.50 12.80
C GLU A 241 11.51 -6.53 13.85
N GLU A 242 12.15 -5.44 13.41
CA GLU A 242 12.67 -4.41 14.29
C GLU A 242 11.54 -3.69 15.02
N ARG A 243 10.47 -3.28 14.32
CA ARG A 243 9.37 -2.53 14.95
C ARG A 243 8.45 -3.39 15.82
N TRP A 244 8.23 -4.65 15.48
CA TRP A 244 7.09 -5.39 16.04
C TRP A 244 7.42 -6.77 16.61
N LEU A 245 8.37 -7.51 16.04
CA LEU A 245 8.57 -8.92 16.40
C LEU A 245 9.72 -9.17 17.37
N THR A 246 10.78 -8.37 17.30
CA THR A 246 12.03 -8.57 18.06
C THR A 246 12.57 -7.32 18.73
N GLY A 247 12.38 -6.14 18.14
CA GLY A 247 12.91 -4.89 18.68
C GLY A 247 11.96 -4.19 19.65
N ASP A 248 12.35 -2.97 20.04
CA ASP A 248 11.54 -2.12 20.88
C ASP A 248 10.39 -1.53 20.05
N ARG A 249 9.16 -1.75 20.50
CA ARG A 249 7.98 -1.20 19.82
C ARG A 249 8.11 0.31 19.69
N PRO A 250 7.80 0.89 18.51
CA PRO A 250 7.87 2.33 18.32
C PRO A 250 6.98 3.04 19.35
N ASP A 251 7.45 4.17 19.88
CA ASP A 251 6.63 5.03 20.74
C ASP A 251 5.61 5.80 19.89
N ILE A 252 4.56 5.09 19.48
CA ILE A 252 3.44 5.61 18.70
C ILE A 252 2.69 6.69 19.46
N SER A 253 2.67 6.60 20.81
CA SER A 253 1.93 7.54 21.65
C SER A 253 2.43 8.98 21.46
N SER A 254 3.74 9.17 21.32
CA SER A 254 4.34 10.48 21.10
C SER A 254 3.96 11.12 19.75
N LEU A 255 3.79 10.28 18.71
CA LEU A 255 3.49 10.70 17.34
C LEU A 255 2.00 10.99 17.16
N VAL A 256 1.13 10.11 17.65
CA VAL A 256 -0.32 10.34 17.70
C VAL A 256 -0.63 11.62 18.49
N ASN A 257 0.07 11.85 19.60
CA ASN A 257 -0.11 13.06 20.39
C ASN A 257 0.37 14.34 19.69
N ALA A 258 1.43 14.24 18.89
CA ALA A 258 1.90 15.36 18.07
C ALA A 258 0.92 15.67 16.93
N ASP A 259 0.36 14.62 16.31
CA ASP A 259 -0.56 14.72 15.18
C ASP A 259 -1.94 15.17 15.61
N LEU A 260 -2.54 14.56 16.66
CA LEU A 260 -3.79 15.04 17.25
C LEU A 260 -3.70 16.48 17.74
N ARG A 261 -2.53 16.89 18.25
CA ARG A 261 -2.30 18.29 18.60
C ARG A 261 -2.23 19.17 17.36
N ALA A 262 -1.59 18.74 16.28
CA ALA A 262 -1.52 19.48 15.03
C ALA A 262 -2.91 19.62 14.39
N GLU A 263 -3.64 18.52 14.29
CA GLU A 263 -5.00 18.43 13.76
C GLU A 263 -5.97 19.27 14.58
N LEU A 264 -5.94 19.14 15.92
CA LEU A 264 -6.73 20.00 16.81
C LEU A 264 -6.42 21.49 16.60
N ASN A 265 -5.14 21.86 16.42
CA ASN A 265 -4.77 23.25 16.17
C ASN A 265 -5.25 23.74 14.80
N ALA A 266 -5.15 22.90 13.76
CA ALA A 266 -5.64 23.23 12.42
C ALA A 266 -7.16 23.47 12.44
N GLN A 267 -7.89 22.53 13.04
CA GLN A 267 -9.35 22.62 13.16
C GLN A 267 -9.82 23.82 14.00
N ILE A 268 -9.08 24.17 15.07
CA ILE A 268 -9.36 25.40 15.83
C ILE A 268 -9.19 26.66 14.95
N VAL A 269 -8.19 26.68 14.06
CA VAL A 269 -7.93 27.84 13.18
C VAL A 269 -9.02 27.97 12.13
N GLU A 270 -9.44 26.88 11.48
CA GLU A 270 -10.50 26.91 10.46
C GLU A 270 -11.86 27.25 11.09
N LEU A 271 -12.20 26.62 12.23
CA LEU A 271 -13.40 26.97 12.97
C LEU A 271 -13.43 28.46 13.36
N ALA A 272 -12.30 29.01 13.82
CA ALA A 272 -12.20 30.44 14.16
C ALA A 272 -12.37 31.34 12.92
N SER A 273 -11.83 30.92 11.77
CA SER A 273 -11.98 31.61 10.48
C SER A 273 -13.44 31.69 10.06
N VAL A 274 -14.15 30.55 10.05
CA VAL A 274 -15.57 30.48 9.67
C VAL A 274 -16.46 31.19 10.68
N ALA A 275 -16.24 31.00 11.99
CA ALA A 275 -16.99 31.71 13.03
C ALA A 275 -16.86 33.23 12.91
N ARG A 276 -15.68 33.74 12.51
CA ARG A 276 -15.48 35.16 12.25
C ARG A 276 -16.29 35.64 11.04
N LYS A 277 -16.35 34.87 9.95
CA LYS A 277 -17.19 35.21 8.78
C LYS A 277 -18.66 35.31 9.17
N VAL A 278 -19.16 34.35 9.97
CA VAL A 278 -20.52 34.40 10.51
C VAL A 278 -20.72 35.66 11.35
N GLY A 279 -19.80 35.98 12.25
CA GLY A 279 -19.87 37.19 13.09
C GLY A 279 -19.98 38.48 12.30
N VAL A 280 -19.15 38.65 11.26
CA VAL A 280 -19.23 39.81 10.36
C VAL A 280 -20.58 39.84 9.63
N GLY A 281 -21.02 38.70 9.09
CA GLY A 281 -22.32 38.60 8.43
C GLY A 281 -23.49 38.94 9.35
N VAL A 282 -23.42 38.62 10.64
CA VAL A 282 -24.44 38.99 11.63
C VAL A 282 -24.47 40.50 11.85
N GLU A 283 -23.31 41.14 11.99
CA GLU A 283 -23.21 42.60 12.16
C GLU A 283 -23.76 43.34 10.93
N GLU A 284 -23.50 42.82 9.74
CA GLU A 284 -23.92 43.40 8.46
C GLU A 284 -25.35 42.98 8.05
N SER A 285 -25.99 42.06 8.79
CA SER A 285 -27.28 41.44 8.43
C SER A 285 -27.28 40.69 7.09
N GLU A 286 -26.14 40.11 6.71
CA GLU A 286 -25.88 39.42 5.44
C GLU A 286 -25.34 37.98 5.63
N VAL A 287 -25.78 37.26 6.66
CA VAL A 287 -25.39 35.85 6.84
C VAL A 287 -26.00 34.97 5.75
N SER A 288 -25.16 34.29 4.95
CA SER A 288 -25.61 33.29 3.99
C SER A 288 -25.85 31.93 4.65
N MET A 289 -26.73 31.12 4.07
CA MET A 289 -26.92 29.72 4.49
C MET A 289 -25.62 28.92 4.34
N ASP A 290 -24.89 29.14 3.25
CA ASP A 290 -23.60 28.49 2.98
C ASP A 290 -22.60 28.72 4.13
N THR A 291 -22.50 29.94 4.67
CA THR A 291 -21.57 30.23 5.78
C THR A 291 -21.97 29.51 7.08
N ILE A 292 -23.27 29.24 7.27
CA ILE A 292 -23.77 28.47 8.41
C ILE A 292 -23.55 26.97 8.21
N GLU A 293 -23.61 26.49 6.97
CA GLU A 293 -23.29 25.10 6.62
C GLU A 293 -21.79 24.83 6.82
N ASP A 294 -20.92 25.71 6.32
CA ASP A 294 -19.47 25.66 6.58
C ASP A 294 -19.20 25.59 8.10
N LEU A 295 -19.86 26.43 8.91
CA LEU A 295 -19.64 26.41 10.37
C LEU A 295 -20.04 25.08 11.00
N ARG A 296 -21.06 24.40 10.48
CA ARG A 296 -21.51 23.11 11.00
C ARG A 296 -20.55 21.98 10.61
N GLU A 297 -20.00 22.04 9.41
CA GLU A 297 -18.99 21.10 8.93
C GLU A 297 -17.75 21.15 9.81
N GLU A 298 -17.18 22.35 10.03
CA GLU A 298 -16.02 22.55 10.91
C GLU A 298 -16.26 22.08 12.35
N ILE A 299 -17.47 22.28 12.90
CA ILE A 299 -17.84 21.76 14.24
C ILE A 299 -17.87 20.23 14.23
N SER A 300 -18.36 19.61 13.16
CA SER A 300 -18.40 18.16 13.00
C SER A 300 -16.99 17.59 12.94
N GLU A 301 -16.10 18.19 12.15
CA GLU A 301 -14.70 17.77 12.03
C GLU A 301 -13.96 17.89 13.37
N LEU A 302 -14.11 19.03 14.06
CA LEU A 302 -13.54 19.18 15.40
C LEU A 302 -14.07 18.13 16.38
N SER A 303 -15.35 17.75 16.27
CA SER A 303 -15.93 16.71 17.14
C SER A 303 -15.27 15.35 16.90
N VAL A 304 -14.96 15.00 15.65
CA VAL A 304 -14.22 13.76 15.32
C VAL A 304 -12.84 13.76 15.98
N VAL A 305 -12.11 14.87 15.91
CA VAL A 305 -10.80 14.99 16.56
C VAL A 305 -10.92 14.85 18.07
N LEU A 306 -11.97 15.41 18.68
CA LEU A 306 -12.22 15.30 20.12
C LEU A 306 -12.61 13.88 20.55
N GLU A 307 -13.42 13.17 19.75
CA GLU A 307 -13.77 11.77 19.98
C GLU A 307 -12.53 10.87 19.94
N GLU A 308 -11.61 11.15 19.01
CA GLU A 308 -10.34 10.43 18.92
C GLU A 308 -9.44 10.69 20.15
N ILE A 309 -9.37 11.95 20.61
CA ILE A 309 -8.69 12.29 21.87
C ILE A 309 -9.37 11.59 23.05
N GLU A 310 -10.70 11.58 23.13
CA GLU A 310 -11.41 10.90 24.22
C GLU A 310 -11.11 9.40 24.23
N ARG A 311 -11.18 8.75 23.07
CA ARG A 311 -10.83 7.33 22.89
C ARG A 311 -9.43 6.99 23.39
N GLN A 312 -8.48 7.89 23.22
CA GLN A 312 -7.08 7.66 23.60
C GLN A 312 -6.81 7.86 25.09
N TYR A 313 -7.59 8.72 25.76
CA TYR A 313 -7.28 9.18 27.13
C TYR A 313 -8.32 8.76 28.19
N HIS A 314 -9.43 8.13 27.80
CA HIS A 314 -10.53 7.72 28.68
C HIS A 314 -11.03 6.30 28.40
#